data_AF-U6M7X0-F1
#
_entry.id   AF-U6M7X0-F1
#
_cell.length_a   1.000
_cell.length_b   1.000
_cell.length_c   1.000
_cell.angle_alpha   90.00
_cell.angle_beta   90.00
_cell.angle_gamma   90.00
#
_symmetry.space_group_name_H-M   'P 1'
#
loop_
_entity.id
_entity.type
_entity.pdbx_description
1 polymer ?
#
loop_
_entity_poly.entity_id
_entity_poly.type
_entity_poly.pdbx_seq_one_letter_code
_entity_poly.pdbx_strand_id
1 'polypeptide(L)'
;MKRRATHVLVAALLLLHSAASLSPAAAAAEPGHPTAAAAGTTPAAAAAAPAAAAPATELELAAADEVYDFPLHRLAFGSCFRQQQRWEVEALAAAAAAAAADPAAAPSAAAAEAAEAAEIREKVFETILATKPQGWLWIGDAGYAGMNDGGKNQENKEEILRSFLSFLNIKPQSPRWTRKGLYSSHLFPLPQQQQQQQQQQQTQTQQQQQEQQQQREGDHQQQKQQQQQQQEEGVRL
;
A
#
# COMPACT_ATOMS: atom_id res chain seq x y z
N MET A 1 50.07 9.60 32.91
CA MET A 1 49.56 10.83 33.57
C MET A 1 49.61 12.00 32.58
N LYS A 2 48.46 12.53 32.14
CA LYS A 2 48.16 13.95 31.83
C LYS A 2 47.07 14.10 30.75
N ARG A 3 45.85 14.33 31.26
CA ARG A 3 44.83 15.31 30.82
C ARG A 3 44.34 15.27 29.35
N ARG A 4 43.17 14.65 29.15
CA ARG A 4 42.13 15.10 28.21
C ARG A 4 40.76 14.92 28.86
N ALA A 5 40.35 15.90 29.65
CA ALA A 5 39.03 15.99 30.24
C ALA A 5 38.69 17.47 30.41
N THR A 6 38.09 18.06 29.38
CA THR A 6 37.34 19.32 29.41
C THR A 6 36.92 19.59 27.97
N HIS A 7 35.69 19.25 27.59
CA HIS A 7 34.86 19.89 26.54
C HIS A 7 33.45 19.24 26.58
N VAL A 8 32.79 19.28 27.74
CA VAL A 8 31.39 18.81 27.90
C VAL A 8 30.51 19.89 28.56
N LEU A 9 30.84 21.18 28.49
CA LEU A 9 30.08 22.17 29.27
C LEU A 9 29.97 23.56 28.63
N VAL A 10 29.44 23.66 27.41
CA VAL A 10 28.91 24.94 26.87
C VAL A 10 27.68 24.76 25.95
N ALA A 11 26.88 23.70 26.10
CA ALA A 11 25.68 23.49 25.27
C ALA A 11 24.38 23.28 26.08
N ALA A 12 24.27 23.92 27.25
CA ALA A 12 23.09 23.82 28.12
C ALA A 12 22.59 25.19 28.64
N LEU A 13 22.87 26.28 27.92
CA LEU A 13 22.50 27.64 28.37
C LEU A 13 21.96 28.55 27.24
N LEU A 14 21.27 27.96 26.26
CA LEU A 14 20.62 28.67 25.15
C LEU A 14 19.25 28.06 24.80
N LEU A 15 18.49 27.64 25.82
CA LEU A 15 17.12 27.09 25.67
C LEU A 15 16.13 27.68 26.68
N LEU A 16 16.33 28.94 27.08
CA LEU A 16 15.28 29.76 27.65
C LEU A 16 15.37 31.12 26.97
N HIS A 17 14.24 31.59 26.42
CA HIS A 17 13.87 32.93 25.92
C HIS A 17 13.22 32.85 24.53
N SER A 18 12.00 32.28 24.47
CA SER A 18 10.99 32.62 23.45
C SER A 18 9.61 32.17 23.95
N ALA A 19 9.12 32.87 24.97
CA ALA A 19 7.72 32.79 25.40
C ALA A 19 7.20 34.22 25.60
N ALA A 20 6.71 34.81 24.52
CA ALA A 20 5.83 35.99 24.40
C ALA A 20 5.75 36.24 22.88
N SER A 21 4.62 36.35 22.21
CA SER A 21 3.31 36.87 22.60
C SER A 21 2.28 36.36 21.58
N LEU A 22 1.22 35.68 22.04
CA LEU A 22 0.01 35.47 21.26
C LEU A 22 -0.73 36.80 21.17
N SER A 23 -0.82 37.34 19.96
CA SER A 23 -1.70 38.45 19.62
C SER A 23 -2.94 37.88 18.91
N PRO A 24 -4.18 38.19 19.33
CA PRO A 24 -5.37 37.79 18.59
C PRO A 24 -5.64 38.84 17.50
N ALA A 25 -5.22 38.54 16.27
CA ALA A 25 -5.51 39.39 15.12
C ALA A 25 -6.60 38.76 14.25
N ALA A 26 -7.77 39.41 14.33
CA ALA A 26 -8.71 39.68 13.25
C ALA A 26 -9.22 38.48 12.42
N ALA A 27 -10.50 38.16 12.66
CA ALA A 27 -11.37 37.51 11.70
C ALA A 27 -11.32 38.22 10.34
N ALA A 28 -10.67 37.58 9.37
CA ALA A 28 -10.77 37.95 7.97
C ALA A 28 -12.07 37.38 7.41
N ALA A 29 -12.89 38.28 6.89
CA ALA A 29 -14.15 37.99 6.23
C ALA A 29 -13.92 37.09 5.00
N GLU A 30 -14.69 36.01 4.94
CA GLU A 30 -14.87 35.17 3.76
C GLU A 30 -15.46 36.01 2.61
N PRO A 31 -14.87 36.01 1.40
CA PRO A 31 -15.52 36.58 0.23
C PRO A 31 -16.71 35.70 -0.18
N GLY A 32 -17.89 36.32 -0.18
CA GLY A 32 -19.16 35.68 -0.48
C GLY A 32 -19.19 34.95 -1.82
N HIS A 33 -19.62 33.69 -1.75
CA HIS A 33 -20.10 32.96 -2.91
C HIS A 33 -21.44 33.54 -3.39
N PRO A 34 -21.59 33.85 -4.69
CA PRO A 34 -22.89 34.23 -5.23
C PRO A 34 -23.83 33.02 -5.19
N THR A 35 -24.90 33.17 -4.41
CA THR A 35 -26.10 32.33 -4.42
C THR A 35 -26.73 32.36 -5.82
N ALA A 36 -26.42 31.35 -6.64
CA ALA A 36 -27.11 31.13 -7.90
C ALA A 36 -28.47 30.48 -7.61
N ALA A 37 -29.51 31.17 -8.08
CA ALA A 37 -30.91 30.85 -7.90
C ALA A 37 -31.28 29.46 -8.44
N ALA A 38 -32.21 28.84 -7.72
CA ALA A 38 -32.93 27.65 -8.11
C ALA A 38 -33.65 27.86 -9.45
N ALA A 39 -33.32 27.04 -10.44
CA ALA A 39 -34.17 26.74 -11.57
C ALA A 39 -34.42 25.23 -11.56
N GLY A 40 -35.63 24.86 -11.14
CA GLY A 40 -36.10 23.48 -11.15
C GLY A 40 -36.06 22.92 -12.56
N THR A 41 -35.35 21.81 -12.73
CA THR A 41 -35.51 20.94 -13.89
C THR A 41 -35.93 19.58 -13.37
N THR A 42 -37.14 19.21 -13.73
CA THR A 42 -37.80 17.93 -13.53
C THR A 42 -36.88 16.80 -14.00
N PRO A 43 -36.54 15.78 -13.19
CA PRO A 43 -35.87 14.60 -13.71
C PRO A 43 -36.90 13.77 -14.47
N ALA A 44 -36.84 13.83 -15.80
CA ALA A 44 -37.47 12.83 -16.64
C ALA A 44 -36.79 11.50 -16.35
N ALA A 45 -37.55 10.56 -15.79
CA ALA A 45 -37.14 9.18 -15.57
C ALA A 45 -36.86 8.52 -16.92
N ALA A 46 -35.62 8.67 -17.41
CA ALA A 46 -35.09 7.84 -18.47
C ALA A 46 -34.91 6.45 -17.87
N ALA A 47 -35.76 5.51 -18.30
CA ALA A 47 -35.58 4.10 -18.04
C ALA A 47 -34.18 3.70 -18.48
N ALA A 48 -33.29 3.50 -17.52
CA ALA A 48 -31.98 2.94 -17.75
C ALA A 48 -32.19 1.54 -18.33
N ALA A 49 -31.95 1.40 -19.64
CA ALA A 49 -31.81 0.10 -20.26
C ALA A 49 -30.79 -0.70 -19.42
N PRO A 50 -31.04 -2.00 -19.14
CA PRO A 50 -30.08 -2.81 -18.42
C PRO A 50 -28.76 -2.73 -19.19
N ALA A 51 -27.74 -2.18 -18.54
CA ALA A 51 -26.38 -2.21 -19.04
C ALA A 51 -26.07 -3.69 -19.29
N ALA A 52 -26.03 -4.07 -20.57
CA ALA A 52 -25.63 -5.40 -20.96
C ALA A 52 -24.26 -5.63 -20.35
N ALA A 53 -24.21 -6.51 -19.35
CA ALA A 53 -22.97 -6.95 -18.75
C ALA A 53 -22.09 -7.42 -19.91
N ALA A 54 -21.04 -6.65 -20.19
CA ALA A 54 -20.01 -7.07 -21.12
C ALA A 54 -19.60 -8.48 -20.67
N PRO A 55 -19.57 -9.48 -21.56
CA PRO A 55 -19.13 -10.80 -21.18
C PRO A 55 -17.77 -10.62 -20.51
N ALA A 56 -17.65 -11.10 -19.28
CA ALA A 56 -16.37 -11.23 -18.62
C ALA A 56 -15.58 -12.21 -19.48
N THR A 57 -14.89 -11.68 -20.48
CA THR A 57 -13.81 -12.37 -21.16
C THR A 57 -12.83 -12.65 -20.06
N GLU A 58 -12.93 -13.89 -19.56
CA GLU A 58 -11.97 -14.53 -18.71
C GLU A 58 -10.61 -14.17 -19.28
N LEU A 59 -9.88 -13.33 -18.55
CA LEU A 59 -8.56 -12.85 -18.94
C LEU A 59 -7.71 -14.10 -19.09
N GLU A 60 -7.60 -14.59 -20.33
CA GLU A 60 -6.75 -15.71 -20.68
C GLU A 60 -5.37 -15.35 -20.15
N LEU A 61 -4.96 -16.08 -19.11
CA LEU A 61 -3.72 -15.81 -18.42
C LEU A 61 -2.61 -15.90 -19.45
N ALA A 62 -1.98 -14.75 -19.73
CA ALA A 62 -0.81 -14.73 -20.57
C ALA A 62 0.16 -15.77 -20.02
N ALA A 63 0.53 -16.74 -20.88
CA ALA A 63 1.52 -17.75 -20.54
C ALA A 63 2.75 -17.04 -19.97
N ALA A 64 3.34 -17.62 -18.92
CA ALA A 64 4.58 -17.10 -18.37
C ALA A 64 5.59 -17.00 -19.52
N ASP A 65 6.17 -15.82 -19.72
CA ASP A 65 7.08 -15.57 -20.83
C ASP A 65 8.24 -16.57 -20.85
N GLU A 66 8.70 -16.92 -19.66
CA GLU A 66 9.77 -17.87 -19.43
C GLU A 66 9.66 -18.39 -18.01
N VAL A 67 9.64 -19.72 -17.83
CA VAL A 67 9.73 -20.35 -16.52
C VAL A 67 11.19 -20.70 -16.30
N TYR A 68 11.82 -20.03 -15.34
CA TYR A 68 13.21 -20.31 -14.99
C TYR A 68 13.29 -21.41 -13.94
N ASP A 69 14.05 -22.48 -14.23
CA ASP A 69 14.25 -23.64 -13.35
C ASP A 69 15.51 -23.51 -12.47
N PHE A 70 15.78 -22.31 -11.97
CA PHE A 70 16.87 -22.09 -11.01
C PHE A 70 16.32 -21.73 -9.62
N PRO A 71 16.95 -22.21 -8.54
CA PRO A 71 16.57 -21.80 -7.20
C PRO A 71 16.83 -20.29 -7.01
N LEU A 72 15.76 -19.53 -6.75
CA LEU A 72 15.85 -18.14 -6.34
C LEU A 72 16.38 -18.07 -4.91
N HIS A 73 17.65 -17.66 -4.73
CA HIS A 73 18.27 -17.54 -3.41
C HIS A 73 18.17 -16.14 -2.82
N ARG A 74 18.02 -15.10 -3.66
CA ARG A 74 17.89 -13.70 -3.22
C ARG A 74 16.84 -12.96 -4.04
N LEU A 75 15.80 -12.51 -3.33
CA LEU A 75 14.78 -11.62 -3.85
C LEU A 75 14.89 -10.27 -3.16
N ALA A 76 14.93 -9.19 -3.92
CA ALA A 76 14.74 -7.84 -3.39
C ALA A 76 13.24 -7.48 -3.47
N PHE A 77 12.68 -7.00 -2.36
CA PHE A 77 11.30 -6.50 -2.29
C PHE A 77 11.30 -5.00 -2.04
N GLY A 78 10.42 -4.27 -2.72
CA GLY A 78 10.25 -2.83 -2.53
C GLY A 78 8.84 -2.35 -2.85
N SER A 79 8.43 -1.27 -2.20
CA SER A 79 7.17 -0.56 -2.43
C SER A 79 7.37 0.94 -2.25
N CYS A 80 6.76 1.77 -3.11
CA CYS A 80 6.64 3.23 -3.00
C CYS A 80 7.92 4.00 -2.58
N PHE A 81 9.09 3.47 -2.92
CA PHE A 81 10.35 3.90 -2.29
C PHE A 81 10.77 5.35 -2.65
N ARG A 82 10.28 5.88 -3.78
CA ARG A 82 10.53 7.26 -4.21
C ARG A 82 9.50 8.28 -3.73
N GLN A 83 8.53 7.88 -2.90
CA GLN A 83 7.55 8.82 -2.38
C GLN A 83 8.22 9.74 -1.35
N GLN A 84 8.30 11.03 -1.67
CA GLN A 84 8.69 12.04 -0.68
C GLN A 84 7.66 12.06 0.44
N GLN A 85 8.15 12.04 1.68
CA GLN A 85 7.27 12.23 2.82
C GLN A 85 6.76 13.66 2.82
N ARG A 86 5.52 13.85 3.28
CA ARG A 86 4.88 15.18 3.31
C ARG A 86 5.74 16.23 4.02
N TRP A 87 6.42 15.85 5.10
CA TRP A 87 7.30 16.76 5.86
C TRP A 87 8.50 17.23 5.04
N GLU A 88 9.02 16.42 4.11
CA GLU A 88 10.13 16.80 3.23
C GLU A 88 9.68 17.84 2.22
N VAL A 89 8.50 17.66 1.65
CA VAL A 89 7.89 18.62 0.71
C VAL A 89 7.68 19.96 1.40
N GLU A 90 7.12 19.93 2.61
CA GLU A 90 6.88 21.13 3.42
C GLU A 90 8.21 21.82 3.81
N ALA A 91 9.23 21.05 4.20
CA ALA A 91 10.56 21.59 4.53
C ALA A 91 11.26 22.22 3.32
N LEU A 92 11.21 21.58 2.16
CA LEU A 92 11.77 22.11 0.92
C LEU A 92 11.04 23.38 0.45
N ALA A 93 9.71 23.41 0.55
CA ALA A 93 8.91 24.59 0.23
C ALA A 93 9.22 25.77 1.17
N ALA A 94 9.35 25.52 2.47
CA ALA A 94 9.76 26.53 3.44
C ALA A 94 11.17 27.07 3.16
N ALA A 95 12.11 26.19 2.80
CA ALA A 95 13.46 26.57 2.42
C ALA A 95 13.49 27.46 1.17
N ALA A 96 12.71 27.10 0.15
CA ALA A 96 12.59 27.88 -1.08
C ALA A 96 11.98 29.27 -0.82
N ALA A 97 10.97 29.35 0.04
CA ALA A 97 10.37 30.63 0.44
C ALA A 97 11.37 31.52 1.20
N ALA A 98 12.18 30.94 2.10
CA ALA A 98 13.23 31.67 2.81
C ALA A 98 14.31 32.19 1.86
N ALA A 99 14.79 31.37 0.92
CA ALA A 99 15.79 31.77 -0.08
C ALA A 99 15.27 32.86 -1.04
N ALA A 100 13.97 32.86 -1.35
CA ALA A 100 13.35 33.91 -2.16
C ALA A 100 13.25 35.25 -1.41
N ALA A 101 13.06 35.21 -0.09
CA ALA A 101 13.03 36.41 0.76
C ALA A 101 14.44 36.97 1.00
N ASP A 102 15.43 36.10 1.18
CA ASP A 102 16.84 36.45 1.35
C ASP A 102 17.75 35.40 0.67
N PRO A 103 18.38 35.74 -0.46
CA PRO A 103 19.30 34.83 -1.16
C PRO A 103 20.53 34.43 -0.34
N ALA A 104 20.87 35.17 0.72
CA ALA A 104 21.97 34.85 1.63
C ALA A 104 21.54 33.95 2.80
N ALA A 105 20.24 33.64 2.94
CA ALA A 105 19.76 32.76 3.99
C ALA A 105 20.34 31.35 3.84
N ALA A 106 20.98 30.87 4.89
CA ALA A 106 21.40 29.47 4.96
C ALA A 106 20.17 28.54 4.97
N PRO A 107 20.27 27.32 4.41
CA PRO A 107 19.19 26.34 4.49
C PRO A 107 18.84 26.06 5.96
N SER A 108 17.54 25.95 6.24
CA SER A 108 17.08 25.58 7.57
C SER A 108 17.53 24.15 7.91
N ALA A 109 17.61 23.82 9.21
CA ALA A 109 17.90 22.46 9.65
C ALA A 109 16.93 21.43 9.05
N ALA A 110 15.64 21.79 8.92
CA ALA A 110 14.64 20.94 8.29
C ALA A 110 14.90 20.72 6.78
N ALA A 111 15.41 21.72 6.07
CA ALA A 111 15.79 21.59 4.67
C ALA A 111 17.01 20.68 4.48
N ALA A 112 17.99 20.78 5.38
CA ALA A 112 19.15 19.90 5.40
C ALA A 112 18.75 18.44 5.69
N GLU A 113 17.86 18.23 6.66
CA GLU A 113 17.32 16.90 6.99
C GLU A 113 16.53 16.29 5.82
N ALA A 114 15.71 17.09 5.14
CA ALA A 114 15.00 16.64 3.93
C ALA A 114 15.94 16.29 2.78
N ALA A 115 17.04 17.04 2.61
CA ALA A 115 18.06 16.74 1.61
C ALA A 115 18.83 15.45 1.94
N GLU A 116 19.19 15.23 3.21
CA GLU A 116 19.81 13.99 3.67
C GLU A 116 18.88 12.78 3.49
N ALA A 117 17.60 12.92 3.82
CA ALA A 117 16.61 11.87 3.57
C ALA A 117 16.48 11.52 2.08
N ALA A 118 16.57 12.52 1.19
CA ALA A 118 16.62 12.29 -0.25
C ALA A 118 17.88 11.55 -0.70
N GLU A 119 19.05 11.90 -0.14
CA GLU A 119 20.31 11.20 -0.43
C GLU A 119 20.28 9.74 0.04
N ILE A 120 19.80 9.50 1.25
CA ILE A 120 19.63 8.15 1.81
C ILE A 120 18.72 7.32 0.91
N ARG A 121 17.63 7.91 0.38
CA ARG A 121 16.77 7.21 -0.57
C ARG A 121 17.53 6.76 -1.80
N GLU A 122 18.21 7.66 -2.50
CA GLU A 122 18.93 7.26 -3.72
C GLU A 122 20.00 6.17 -3.44
N LYS A 123 20.64 6.19 -2.27
CA LYS A 123 21.63 5.18 -1.85
C LYS A 123 21.06 3.78 -1.59
N VAL A 124 19.77 3.63 -1.27
CA VAL A 124 19.18 2.30 -1.06
C VAL A 124 19.25 1.45 -2.31
N PHE A 125 19.07 2.05 -3.50
CA PHE A 125 19.17 1.31 -4.75
C PHE A 125 20.58 0.83 -5.02
N GLU A 126 21.59 1.66 -4.77
CA GLU A 126 22.98 1.26 -4.85
C GLU A 126 23.30 0.12 -3.89
N THR A 127 22.79 0.21 -2.66
CA THR A 127 22.95 -0.83 -1.63
C THR A 127 22.32 -2.15 -2.07
N ILE A 128 21.09 -2.12 -2.59
CA ILE A 128 20.40 -3.32 -3.08
C ILE A 128 21.14 -3.89 -4.29
N LEU A 129 21.56 -3.07 -5.25
CA LEU A 129 22.34 -3.50 -6.42
C LEU A 129 23.65 -4.18 -6.01
N ALA A 130 24.33 -3.66 -4.98
CA ALA A 130 25.54 -4.27 -4.44
C ALA A 130 25.31 -5.69 -3.89
N THR A 131 24.09 -6.03 -3.46
CA THR A 131 23.74 -7.40 -3.00
C THR A 131 23.58 -8.41 -4.14
N LYS A 132 23.59 -7.97 -5.40
CA LYS A 132 23.40 -8.79 -6.60
C LYS A 132 22.18 -9.71 -6.50
N PRO A 133 20.96 -9.15 -6.32
CA PRO A 133 19.74 -9.94 -6.27
C PRO A 133 19.54 -10.69 -7.59
N GLN A 134 19.05 -11.93 -7.51
CA GLN A 134 18.76 -12.75 -8.68
C GLN A 134 17.36 -12.47 -9.24
N GLY A 135 16.49 -11.87 -8.41
CA GLY A 135 15.16 -11.43 -8.81
C GLY A 135 14.73 -10.20 -8.03
N TRP A 136 13.84 -9.43 -8.64
CA TRP A 136 13.24 -8.24 -8.06
C TRP A 136 11.72 -8.45 -8.02
N LEU A 137 11.11 -8.25 -6.87
CA LEU A 137 9.67 -8.15 -6.75
C LEU A 137 9.32 -6.74 -6.27
N TRP A 138 8.74 -5.96 -7.17
CA TRP A 138 8.24 -4.64 -6.81
C TRP A 138 6.74 -4.71 -6.61
N ILE A 139 6.31 -4.39 -5.40
CA ILE A 139 4.90 -4.40 -5.00
C ILE A 139 4.48 -2.95 -4.84
N GLY A 140 3.49 -2.49 -5.60
CA GLY A 140 2.94 -1.13 -5.49
C GLY A 140 3.04 -0.32 -6.77
N ASP A 141 2.62 0.94 -6.68
CA ASP A 141 2.49 1.93 -7.76
C ASP A 141 3.83 2.49 -8.26
N ALA A 142 4.95 1.81 -8.01
CA ALA A 142 6.29 2.34 -8.26
C ALA A 142 6.60 2.70 -9.73
N GLY A 143 5.72 2.36 -10.67
CA GLY A 143 5.73 2.84 -12.05
C GLY A 143 4.96 4.14 -12.30
N TYR A 144 4.18 4.63 -11.35
CA TYR A 144 3.23 5.72 -11.54
C TYR A 144 3.58 6.88 -10.62
N ALA A 145 3.71 8.05 -11.22
CA ALA A 145 4.02 9.28 -10.51
C ALA A 145 2.78 9.76 -9.75
N GLY A 146 2.55 9.22 -8.55
CA GLY A 146 1.76 9.91 -7.52
C GLY A 146 0.23 9.74 -7.58
N MET A 147 -0.31 8.77 -8.32
CA MET A 147 -1.73 8.43 -8.26
C MET A 147 -1.93 7.02 -7.71
N ASN A 148 -2.49 6.93 -6.49
CA ASN A 148 -2.91 5.67 -5.86
C ASN A 148 -4.19 5.12 -6.53
N ASP A 149 -4.17 4.99 -7.86
CA ASP A 149 -5.31 4.54 -8.68
C ASP A 149 -4.96 3.32 -9.53
N GLY A 150 -3.85 2.65 -9.23
CA GLY A 150 -3.35 1.50 -9.99
C GLY A 150 -2.87 1.89 -11.40
N GLY A 151 -2.56 3.17 -11.64
CA GLY A 151 -2.20 3.69 -12.96
C GLY A 151 -3.39 3.83 -13.89
N LYS A 152 -4.62 3.87 -13.36
CA LYS A 152 -5.83 4.04 -14.16
C LYS A 152 -5.76 5.33 -14.97
N ASN A 153 -5.38 6.44 -14.33
CA ASN A 153 -5.28 7.77 -14.92
C ASN A 153 -3.85 8.18 -15.26
N GLN A 154 -2.88 7.26 -15.24
CA GLN A 154 -1.52 7.62 -15.62
C GLN A 154 -1.47 8.05 -17.08
N GLU A 155 -1.03 9.29 -17.31
CA GLU A 155 -0.64 9.80 -18.62
C GLU A 155 0.74 9.27 -19.01
N ASN A 156 0.99 9.08 -20.31
CA ASN A 156 2.29 8.66 -20.85
C ASN A 156 2.78 7.26 -20.41
N LYS A 157 1.86 6.29 -20.28
CA LYS A 157 2.18 4.89 -19.90
C LYS A 157 3.28 4.26 -20.76
N GLU A 158 3.35 4.60 -22.04
CA GLU A 158 4.37 4.08 -22.95
C GLU A 158 5.77 4.63 -22.66
N GLU A 159 5.88 5.93 -22.37
CA GLU A 159 7.15 6.58 -22.04
C GLU A 159 7.70 6.05 -20.71
N ILE A 160 6.81 5.86 -19.74
CA ILE A 160 7.13 5.27 -18.44
C ILE A 160 7.64 3.83 -18.63
N LEU A 161 6.94 3.01 -19.43
CA LEU A 161 7.37 1.65 -19.75
C LEU A 161 8.79 1.65 -20.35
N ARG A 162 9.06 2.52 -21.34
CA ARG A 162 10.39 2.61 -21.96
C ARG A 162 11.46 3.03 -20.97
N SER A 163 11.16 4.01 -20.11
CA SER A 163 12.09 4.49 -19.08
C SER A 163 12.42 3.40 -18.07
N PHE A 164 11.42 2.65 -17.63
CA PHE A 164 11.60 1.53 -16.70
C PHE A 164 12.38 0.37 -17.31
N LEU A 165 12.05 -0.04 -18.54
CA LEU A 165 12.78 -1.12 -19.24
C LEU A 165 14.23 -0.72 -19.52
N SER A 166 14.48 0.55 -19.85
CA SER A 166 15.82 1.10 -19.99
C SER A 166 16.60 1.08 -18.68
N PHE A 167 15.99 1.51 -17.57
CA PHE A 167 16.59 1.45 -16.22
C PHE A 167 17.00 0.03 -15.82
N LEU A 168 16.17 -0.96 -16.13
CA LEU A 168 16.46 -2.37 -15.89
C LEU A 168 17.43 -2.99 -16.92
N ASN A 169 17.93 -2.21 -17.88
CA ASN A 169 18.79 -2.66 -18.98
C ASN A 169 18.18 -3.83 -19.80
N ILE A 170 16.86 -3.82 -19.97
CA ILE A 170 16.15 -4.83 -20.77
C ILE A 170 16.39 -4.54 -22.25
N LYS A 171 16.91 -5.52 -22.98
CA LYS A 171 17.23 -5.38 -24.40
C LYS A 171 15.98 -5.00 -25.24
N PRO A 172 16.07 -4.08 -26.22
CA PRO A 172 14.93 -3.61 -27.03
C PRO A 172 14.13 -4.70 -27.75
N GLN A 173 14.77 -5.82 -28.08
CA GLN A 173 14.12 -6.97 -28.71
C GLN A 173 13.27 -7.83 -27.76
N SER A 174 13.26 -7.52 -26.45
CA SER A 174 12.42 -8.24 -25.49
C SER A 174 10.94 -8.00 -25.78
N PRO A 175 10.07 -9.02 -25.72
CA PRO A 175 8.62 -8.87 -25.90
C PRO A 175 7.98 -7.97 -24.83
N ARG A 176 8.73 -7.57 -23.80
CA ARG A 176 8.29 -6.57 -22.81
C ARG A 176 8.14 -5.17 -23.40
N TRP A 177 8.88 -4.83 -24.46
CA TRP A 177 8.82 -3.50 -25.09
C TRP A 177 7.53 -3.23 -25.88
N THR A 178 6.78 -4.27 -26.22
CA THR A 178 5.52 -4.16 -26.99
C THR A 178 4.27 -4.28 -26.11
N ARG A 179 4.42 -4.41 -24.79
CA ARG A 179 3.29 -4.55 -23.86
C ARG A 179 2.58 -3.22 -23.64
N LYS A 180 1.27 -3.31 -23.39
CA LYS A 180 0.48 -2.15 -22.95
C LYS A 180 0.56 -2.04 -21.43
N GLY A 181 1.28 -1.02 -20.96
CA GLY A 181 1.44 -0.73 -19.53
C GLY A 181 2.63 -1.47 -18.89
N LEU A 182 2.90 -1.11 -17.63
CA LEU A 182 4.07 -1.60 -16.89
C LEU A 182 3.83 -2.95 -16.18
N TYR A 183 2.59 -3.22 -15.81
CA TYR A 183 2.21 -4.36 -14.97
C TYR A 183 1.49 -5.42 -15.78
N SER A 184 1.76 -6.67 -15.43
CA SER A 184 0.92 -7.80 -15.77
C SER A 184 0.55 -8.52 -14.48
N SER A 185 -0.72 -8.90 -14.34
CA SER A 185 -1.14 -9.85 -13.31
C SER A 185 -1.05 -11.26 -13.89
N HIS A 186 -0.38 -12.14 -13.17
CA HIS A 186 -0.35 -13.56 -13.48
C HIS A 186 -0.92 -14.31 -12.29
N LEU A 187 -1.97 -15.08 -12.51
CA LEU A 187 -2.42 -16.08 -11.55
C LEU A 187 -1.54 -17.30 -11.73
N PHE A 188 -0.74 -17.60 -10.71
CA PHE A 188 0.00 -18.85 -10.65
C PHE A 188 -0.91 -19.89 -9.99
N PRO A 189 -1.33 -20.96 -10.70
CA PRO A 189 -2.05 -22.03 -10.04
C PRO A 189 -1.14 -22.62 -8.95
N LEU A 190 -1.71 -22.90 -7.79
CA LEU A 190 -0.99 -23.63 -6.74
C LEU A 190 -0.43 -24.93 -7.33
N PRO A 191 0.77 -25.38 -6.94
CA PRO A 191 1.26 -26.70 -7.33
C PRO A 191 0.20 -27.76 -7.04
N GLN A 192 0.03 -28.74 -7.93
CA GLN A 192 -1.04 -29.75 -7.81
C GLN A 192 -1.01 -30.46 -6.44
N GLN A 193 0.18 -30.68 -5.89
CA GLN A 193 0.37 -31.23 -4.54
C GLN A 193 -0.20 -30.31 -3.45
N GLN A 194 -0.02 -29.00 -3.56
CA GLN A 194 -0.55 -28.02 -2.60
C GLN A 194 -2.07 -27.88 -2.74
N GLN A 195 -2.61 -27.98 -3.95
CA GLN A 195 -4.06 -28.04 -4.18
C GLN A 195 -4.68 -29.28 -3.52
N GLN A 196 -4.03 -30.44 -3.67
CA GLN A 196 -4.47 -31.69 -3.03
C GLN A 196 -4.42 -31.60 -1.51
N GLN A 197 -3.37 -31.01 -0.93
CA GLN A 197 -3.28 -30.80 0.52
C GLN A 197 -4.38 -29.87 1.03
N GLN A 198 -4.70 -28.78 0.32
CA GLN A 198 -5.80 -27.90 0.71
C GLN A 198 -7.15 -28.62 0.63
N GLN A 199 -7.40 -29.41 -0.42
CA GLN A 199 -8.61 -30.22 -0.52
C GLN A 199 -8.72 -31.23 0.63
N GLN A 200 -7.63 -31.93 0.96
CA GLN A 200 -7.60 -32.85 2.09
C GLN A 200 -7.90 -32.16 3.43
N GLN A 201 -7.30 -30.98 3.67
CA GLN A 201 -7.58 -30.19 4.89
C GLN A 201 -9.04 -29.73 4.95
N GLN A 202 -9.61 -29.28 3.82
CA GLN A 202 -11.03 -28.89 3.76
C GLN A 202 -11.95 -30.09 4.02
N THR A 203 -11.66 -31.25 3.45
CA THR A 203 -12.43 -32.48 3.68
C THR A 203 -12.34 -32.93 5.15
N GLN A 204 -11.14 -32.94 5.75
CA GLN A 204 -10.97 -33.27 7.17
C GLN A 204 -11.73 -32.30 8.08
N THR A 205 -11.69 -31.00 7.76
CA THR A 205 -12.42 -29.97 8.52
C THR A 205 -13.93 -30.19 8.43
N GLN A 206 -14.45 -30.50 7.24
CA GLN A 206 -15.88 -30.80 7.06
C GLN A 206 -16.30 -32.08 7.79
N GLN A 207 -15.47 -33.13 7.77
CA GLN A 207 -15.74 -34.36 8.51
C GLN A 207 -15.80 -34.12 10.02
N GLN A 208 -14.83 -33.39 10.59
CA GLN A 208 -14.84 -33.04 12.02
C GLN A 208 -16.07 -32.20 12.40
N GLN A 209 -16.50 -31.28 11.53
CA GLN A 209 -17.71 -30.50 11.78
C GLN A 209 -18.98 -31.37 11.76
N GLN A 210 -19.07 -32.35 10.86
CA GLN A 210 -20.19 -33.29 10.81
C GLN A 210 -20.21 -34.21 12.03
N GLU A 211 -19.06 -34.73 12.46
CA GLU A 211 -18.95 -35.54 13.68
C GLU A 211 -19.36 -34.75 14.93
N GLN A 212 -18.94 -33.49 15.06
CA GLN A 212 -19.37 -32.63 16.16
C GLN A 212 -20.87 -32.29 16.10
N GLN A 213 -21.48 -32.21 14.93
CA GLN A 213 -22.93 -32.04 14.80
C GLN A 213 -23.67 -33.30 15.27
N GLN A 214 -23.23 -34.48 14.82
CA GLN A 214 -23.82 -35.76 15.23
C GLN A 214 -23.68 -36.01 16.74
N GLN A 215 -22.52 -35.67 17.33
CA GLN A 215 -22.32 -35.75 18.78
C GLN A 215 -23.29 -34.82 19.53
N ARG A 216 -23.41 -33.56 19.10
CA ARG A 216 -24.36 -32.60 19.71
C ARG A 216 -25.81 -33.04 19.59
N GLU A 217 -26.20 -33.62 18.45
CA GLU A 217 -27.54 -34.17 18.27
C GLU A 217 -27.78 -35.38 19.17
N GLY A 218 -26.79 -36.27 19.31
CA GLY A 218 -26.82 -37.40 20.23
C GLY A 218 -26.97 -36.98 21.69
N ASP A 219 -26.15 -36.04 22.15
CA ASP A 219 -26.21 -35.47 23.50
C ASP A 219 -27.57 -34.81 23.77
N HIS A 220 -28.10 -34.08 22.78
CA HIS A 220 -29.40 -33.44 22.89
C HIS A 220 -30.55 -34.45 22.97
N GLN A 221 -30.50 -35.55 22.21
CA GLN A 221 -31.47 -36.63 22.31
C GLN A 221 -31.40 -37.34 23.66
N GLN A 222 -30.19 -37.64 24.15
CA GLN A 222 -30.00 -38.28 25.45
C GLN A 222 -30.52 -37.38 26.58
N GLN A 223 -30.25 -36.08 26.52
CA GLN A 223 -30.75 -35.12 27.48
C GLN A 223 -32.29 -35.05 27.48
N LYS A 224 -32.93 -35.10 26.30
CA LYS A 224 -34.40 -35.17 26.19
C LYS A 224 -34.97 -36.43 26.82
N GLN A 225 -34.34 -37.59 26.61
CA GLN A 225 -34.77 -38.85 27.23
C GLN A 225 -34.66 -38.81 28.76
N GLN A 226 -33.57 -38.26 29.29
CA GLN A 226 -33.41 -38.09 30.75
C GLN A 226 -34.48 -37.16 31.34
N GLN A 227 -34.82 -36.06 30.65
CA GLN A 227 -35.91 -35.18 31.08
C GLN A 227 -37.27 -35.87 31.07
N GLN A 228 -37.55 -36.70 30.06
CA GLN A 228 -38.80 -37.48 30.01
C GLN A 228 -38.89 -38.49 31.17
N GLN A 229 -37.80 -39.21 31.47
CA GLN A 229 -37.77 -40.15 32.60
C GLN A 229 -38.00 -39.44 33.95
N GLN A 230 -37.40 -38.26 34.16
CA GLN A 230 -37.62 -37.46 35.37
C GLN A 230 -39.06 -36.96 35.50
N GLN A 231 -39.71 -36.62 34.38
CA GLN A 231 -41.12 -36.23 34.37
C GLN A 231 -42.04 -37.42 34.70
N GLU A 232 -41.74 -38.62 34.18
CA GLU A 232 -42.50 -39.83 34.47
C GLU A 232 -42.35 -40.28 35.93
N GLU A 233 -41.15 -40.17 36.51
CA GLU A 233 -40.92 -40.47 37.93
C GLU A 233 -41.63 -39.47 38.85
N GLY A 234 -41.62 -38.18 38.52
CA GLY A 234 -42.27 -37.13 39.31
C GLY A 234 -43.81 -37.26 39.40
N VAL A 235 -44.45 -37.92 38.43
CA VAL A 235 -45.91 -38.16 38.44
C VAL A 235 -46.30 -39.34 39.34
N ARG A 236 -45.35 -40.20 39.71
CA ARG A 236 -45.63 -41.41 40.53
C ARG A 236 -45.53 -41.18 42.04
N LEU A 237 -45.07 -40.02 42.49
CA LEU A 237 -44.96 -39.63 43.91
C LEU A 237 -46.17 -38.79 44.34
#